data_AF-A0A2V5SVQ1-F1
#
_entry.id   AF-A0A2V5SVQ1-F1
#
_cell.length_a   1.000
_cell.length_b   1.000
_cell.length_c   1.000
_cell.angle_alpha   90.00
_cell.angle_beta   90.00
_cell.angle_gamma   90.00
#
_symmetry.space_group_name_H-M   'P 1'
#
loop_
_entity.id
_entity.type
_entity.pdbx_description
1 polymer ?
#
loop_
_entity_poly.entity_id
_entity_poly.type
_entity_poly.pdbx_seq_one_letter_code
_entity_poly.pdbx_strand_id
1 'polypeptide(L)' 'MGAERKPNLVLFLPDQQRADTISCCGGVSVHAPNLNKLASESVVFERAYVTHPVCTPSRSSLMTGTWPHINGCTRNN' A
#
# COMPACT_ATOMS: atom_id res chain seq x y z
N MET A 1 -30.30 1.63 22.29
CA MET A 1 -29.55 1.30 21.05
C MET A 1 -28.10 1.14 21.44
N GLY A 2 -27.48 -0.02 21.18
CA GLY A 2 -26.06 -0.22 21.44
C GLY A 2 -25.23 0.67 20.50
N ALA A 3 -24.14 1.24 21.00
CA ALA A 3 -23.23 2.03 20.16
C ALA A 3 -22.77 1.19 18.97
N GLU A 4 -22.87 1.75 17.76
CA GLU A 4 -22.45 1.07 16.54
C GLU A 4 -20.95 0.76 16.64
N ARG A 5 -20.58 -0.51 16.42
CA ARG A 5 -19.20 -0.95 16.59
C ARG A 5 -18.34 -0.31 15.51
N LYS A 6 -17.35 0.49 15.92
CA LYS A 6 -16.38 1.08 14.98
C LYS A 6 -15.69 -0.02 14.17
N PRO A 7 -15.52 0.15 12.86
CA PRO A 7 -14.79 -0.82 12.04
C PRO A 7 -13.32 -0.84 12.45
N ASN A 8 -12.68 -2.00 12.26
CA ASN A 8 -11.23 -2.12 12.40
C ASN A 8 -10.58 -1.65 11.09
N LEU A 9 -9.45 -0.93 11.20
CA LEU A 9 -8.62 -0.56 10.06
C LEU A 9 -7.33 -1.40 10.07
N VAL A 10 -7.07 -2.13 8.99
CA VAL A 10 -5.85 -2.93 8.82
C VAL A 10 -5.05 -2.38 7.64
N LEU A 11 -3.82 -1.92 7.92
CA LEU A 11 -2.86 -1.54 6.88
C LEU A 11 -1.90 -2.71 6.63
N PHE A 12 -2.10 -3.41 5.52
CA PHE A 12 -1.19 -4.47 5.06
C PHE A 12 -0.22 -3.90 4.02
N LEU A 13 1.07 -3.83 4.36
CA LEU A 13 2.11 -3.17 3.55
C LEU A 13 3.38 -4.04 3.43
N PRO A 14 3.45 -4.94 2.44
CA PRO A 14 4.66 -5.70 2.15
C PRO A 14 5.79 -4.78 1.67
N ASP A 15 7.04 -5.17 1.91
CA ASP A 15 8.22 -4.42 1.44
C ASP A 15 8.67 -4.91 0.06
N GLN A 16 9.14 -3.98 -0.76
CA GLN A 16 9.69 -4.21 -2.11
C GLN A 16 8.79 -4.96 -3.11
N GLN A 17 7.49 -5.10 -2.82
CA GLN A 17 6.57 -5.78 -3.74
C GLN A 17 6.31 -4.92 -4.98
N ARG A 18 6.59 -5.47 -6.17
CA ARG A 18 6.25 -4.83 -7.45
C ARG A 18 4.74 -4.94 -7.71
N ALA A 19 4.17 -3.92 -8.37
CA ALA A 19 2.73 -3.90 -8.66
C ALA A 19 2.29 -5.08 -9.54
N ASP A 20 3.14 -5.49 -10.48
CA ASP A 20 2.88 -6.56 -11.45
C ASP A 20 3.03 -7.98 -10.87
N THR A 21 3.12 -8.13 -9.55
CA THR A 21 3.02 -9.45 -8.90
C THR A 21 1.60 -9.81 -8.48
N ILE A 22 0.63 -8.89 -8.65
CA ILE A 22 -0.79 -9.11 -8.36
C ILE A 22 -1.53 -9.24 -9.70
N SER A 23 -2.37 -10.27 -9.85
CA SER A 23 -2.95 -10.62 -11.16
C SER A 23 -3.80 -9.49 -11.78
N CYS A 24 -4.43 -8.65 -10.95
CA CYS A 24 -5.23 -7.52 -11.42
C CYS A 24 -4.39 -6.36 -11.99
N CYS A 25 -3.07 -6.35 -11.79
CA CYS A 25 -2.18 -5.26 -12.20
C CYS A 25 -1.37 -5.59 -13.47
N GLY A 26 -1.87 -6.49 -14.33
CA GLY A 26 -1.34 -6.72 -15.68
C GLY A 26 0.00 -7.43 -15.76
N GLY A 27 0.39 -8.18 -14.73
CA GLY A 27 1.76 -8.67 -14.55
C GLY A 27 2.01 -10.18 -14.72
N VAL A 28 3.20 -10.60 -14.29
CA VAL A 28 3.70 -11.98 -14.38
C VAL A 28 2.88 -12.91 -13.48
N SER A 29 2.63 -14.14 -13.94
CA SER A 29 1.91 -15.15 -13.16
C SER A 29 2.70 -15.53 -11.90
N VAL A 30 2.35 -14.91 -10.77
CA VAL A 30 2.83 -15.25 -9.43
C VAL A 30 1.73 -16.00 -8.69
N HIS A 31 2.10 -17.06 -7.96
CA HIS A 31 1.15 -17.80 -7.14
C HIS A 31 0.77 -17.01 -5.88
N ALA A 32 -0.29 -16.21 -5.97
CA ALA A 32 -0.77 -15.36 -4.87
C ALA A 32 -2.32 -15.47 -4.68
N PRO A 33 -2.87 -16.66 -4.41
CA PRO A 33 -4.32 -16.89 -4.43
C PRO A 33 -5.11 -16.01 -3.45
N ASN A 34 -4.55 -15.73 -2.27
CA ASN A 34 -5.21 -14.89 -1.25
C ASN A 34 -5.25 -13.41 -1.65
N LEU A 35 -4.18 -12.88 -2.27
CA LEU A 35 -4.16 -11.50 -2.76
C LEU A 35 -5.07 -11.34 -3.99
N ASN A 36 -5.11 -12.35 -4.86
CA ASN A 36 -6.00 -12.33 -6.02
C ASN A 36 -7.47 -12.36 -5.60
N LYS A 37 -7.83 -13.19 -4.59
CA LYS A 37 -9.17 -13.19 -4.01
C LYS A 37 -9.51 -11.82 -3.40
N LEU A 38 -8.61 -11.26 -2.59
CA LEU A 38 -8.81 -9.93 -2.00
C LEU A 38 -9.05 -8.87 -3.08
N ALA A 39 -8.24 -8.86 -4.15
CA ALA A 39 -8.39 -7.93 -5.26
C ALA A 39 -9.75 -8.06 -5.96
N SER A 40 -10.28 -9.27 -6.13
CA SER A 40 -11.60 -9.50 -6.76
C SER A 40 -12.79 -8.98 -5.94
N GLU A 41 -12.59 -8.79 -4.64
CA GLU A 41 -13.60 -8.30 -3.69
C GLU A 41 -13.35 -6.82 -3.29
N SER A 42 -12.36 -6.16 -3.91
CA SER A 42 -11.88 -4.83 -3.51
C SER A 42 -11.96 -3.81 -4.64
N VAL A 43 -11.85 -2.53 -4.28
CA VAL A 43 -11.49 -1.47 -5.23
C VAL A 43 -9.98 -1.48 -5.43
N VAL A 44 -9.53 -1.64 -6.67
CA VAL A 44 -8.11 -1.68 -7.04
C VAL A 44 -7.71 -0.36 -7.72
N PHE A 45 -6.64 0.25 -7.24
CA PHE A 45 -6.03 1.43 -7.85
C PHE A 45 -4.84 1.02 -8.72
N GLU A 46 -5.04 0.90 -10.03
CA GLU A 46 -4.00 0.48 -10.99
C GLU A 46 -2.87 1.50 -11.17
N ARG A 47 -3.08 2.74 -10.72
CA ARG A 47 -2.14 3.87 -10.86
C ARG A 47 -1.82 4.50 -9.51
N ALA A 48 -1.53 3.66 -8.51
CA ALA A 48 -1.05 4.10 -7.20
C ALA A 48 0.49 4.22 -7.19
N TYR A 49 1.01 5.39 -6.81
CA TYR A 49 2.45 5.68 -6.76
C TYR A 49 2.90 6.03 -5.35
N VAL A 50 4.11 5.59 -5.00
CA VAL A 50 4.81 6.05 -3.79
C VAL A 50 5.36 7.46 -4.02
N THR A 51 5.46 8.24 -2.94
CA THR A 51 6.06 9.58 -2.97
C THR A 51 7.59 9.54 -3.05
N HIS A 52 8.21 8.41 -2.69
CA HIS A 52 9.65 8.20 -2.73
C HIS A 52 9.99 6.71 -2.93
N PRO A 53 10.98 6.35 -3.76
CA PRO A 53 11.32 4.95 -4.04
C PRO A 53 12.19 4.27 -2.96
N VAL A 54 12.29 4.86 -1.76
CA VAL A 54 13.14 4.34 -0.66
C VAL A 54 12.28 4.13 0.58
N CYS A 55 12.57 3.06 1.35
CA CYS A 55 11.73 2.57 2.43
C CYS A 55 11.39 3.64 3.50
N THR A 56 12.39 4.27 4.13
CA THR A 56 12.13 5.22 5.23
C THR A 56 11.33 6.46 4.76
N PRO A 57 11.71 7.14 3.66
CA PRO A 57 10.95 8.27 3.11
C PRO A 57 9.52 7.92 2.67
N SER A 58 9.34 6.76 2.04
CA SER A 58 8.02 6.28 1.59
C SER A 58 7.08 6.06 2.77
N ARG A 59 7.55 5.35 3.80
CA ARG A 59 6.79 5.07 5.01
C ARG A 59 6.50 6.34 5.82
N SER A 60 7.45 7.26 5.90
CA SER A 60 7.24 8.57 6.54
C SER A 60 6.13 9.37 5.86
N SER A 61 6.09 9.36 4.53
CA SER A 61 5.03 10.02 3.76
C SER A 61 3.67 9.38 4.01
N LEU A 62 3.60 8.05 4.07
CA LEU A 62 2.36 7.31 4.37
C LEU A 62 1.82 7.63 5.77
N MET A 63 2.68 7.73 6.78
CA MET A 63 2.27 7.99 8.17
C MET A 63 1.86 9.45 8.41
N THR A 64 2.49 10.39 7.69
CA THR A 64 2.25 11.83 7.89
C THR A 64 1.23 12.42 6.93
N GLY A 65 0.95 11.74 5.81
CA GLY A 65 0.13 12.30 4.73
C GLY A 65 0.78 13.45 3.98
N THR A 66 2.12 13.57 4.06
CA THR A 66 2.88 14.68 3.44
C THR A 66 4.03 14.17 2.58
N TRP A 67 4.51 15.00 1.66
CA TRP A 67 5.67 14.68 0.82
C TRP A 67 6.98 14.65 1.64
N PRO A 68 8.01 13.90 1.21
CA PRO A 68 9.31 13.85 1.89
C PRO A 68 9.97 15.21 2.15
N HIS A 69 9.79 16.17 1.24
CA HIS A 69 10.34 17.53 1.40
C HIS A 69 9.58 18.36 2.44
N ILE A 70 8.36 17.97 2.81
CA ILE A 70 7.55 18.61 3.86
C ILE A 70 7.89 18.01 5.22
N ASN A 71 8.01 16.68 5.33
CA ASN A 71 8.33 16.00 6.59
C ASN A 71 9.84 15.86 6.88
N GLY A 72 10.72 16.23 5.94
CA GLY A 72 12.18 16.21 6.10
C GLY A 72 12.83 14.83 5.97
N CYS A 73 12.05 13.75 5.79
CA CYS A 73 12.57 12.39 5.66
C CYS A 73 12.87 12.07 4.20
N THR A 74 14.06 12.41 3.72
CA THR A 74 14.46 12.28 2.30
C THR A 74 15.44 11.14 2.01
N ARG A 75 15.93 10.44 3.03
CA ARG A 75 16.86 9.31 2.92
C ARG A 75 16.66 8.29 4.04
N ASN A 76 17.37 7.16 3.94
CA ASN A 76 17.47 6.21 5.04
C ASN A 76 18.37 6.71 6.17
N ASN A 77 18.27 6.04 7.31
CA ASN A 77 19.17 6.20 8.45
C ASN A 77 20.60 5.76 8.14
#